data_AF-A0A3B0PJQ9-F1
#
_entry.id   AF-A0A3B0PJQ9-F1
#
_cell.length_a   1.000
_cell.length_b   1.000
_cell.length_c   1.000
_cell.angle_alpha   90.00
_cell.angle_beta   90.00
_cell.angle_gamma   90.00
#
_symmetry.space_group_name_H-M   'P 1'
#
loop_
_entity.id
_entity.type
_entity.pdbx_description
1 polymer ?
#
loop_
_entity_poly.entity_id
_entity_poly.type
_entity_poly.pdbx_seq_one_letter_code
_entity_poly.pdbx_strand_id
1 'polypeptide(L)'
;MIKMITNENLKNRKLEKNSLGFDSDLYIYQDKEMFNYSVDTILLGNFIYLNSKIKRTLEIGANNGALSIFVAARNKELKIDAVEIQEKAAELAIENVKLNNLQDQINIINQDFKEFW
;
A
#
# COMPACT_ATOMS: atom_id res chain seq x y z
N MET A 1 15.59 12.50 -5.56
CA MET A 1 15.22 12.10 -6.94
C MET A 1 13.74 11.75 -6.93
N ILE A 2 12.89 12.41 -7.71
CA ILE A 2 11.46 12.08 -7.79
C ILE A 2 11.34 10.79 -8.60
N LYS A 3 10.94 9.67 -7.97
CA LYS A 3 10.57 8.46 -8.71
C LYS A 3 9.29 8.76 -9.49
N MET A 4 9.39 8.78 -10.81
CA MET A 4 8.22 8.92 -11.69
C MET A 4 7.44 7.61 -11.73
N ILE A 5 6.13 7.71 -11.89
CA ILE A 5 5.24 6.57 -12.15
C ILE A 5 5.69 5.89 -13.44
N THR A 6 5.91 4.59 -13.39
CA THR A 6 6.47 3.84 -14.53
C THR A 6 5.41 3.18 -15.41
N ASN A 7 4.19 3.00 -14.88
CA ASN A 7 3.10 2.34 -15.59
C ASN A 7 2.30 3.32 -16.48
N GLU A 8 2.18 3.01 -17.78
CA GLU A 8 1.42 3.83 -18.74
C GLU A 8 -0.07 3.91 -18.42
N ASN A 9 -0.65 2.85 -17.83
CA ASN A 9 -2.07 2.79 -17.44
C ASN A 9 -2.44 3.86 -16.40
N LEU A 10 -1.44 4.38 -15.67
CA LEU A 10 -1.64 5.39 -14.63
C LEU A 10 -1.51 6.83 -15.17
N LYS A 11 -0.99 7.03 -16.39
CA LYS A 11 -0.76 8.37 -16.97
C LYS A 11 -2.04 9.17 -17.21
N ASN A 12 -3.17 8.48 -17.39
CA ASN A 12 -4.47 9.11 -17.66
C ASN A 12 -5.30 9.38 -16.39
N ARG A 13 -4.76 9.12 -15.20
CA ARG A 13 -5.47 9.26 -13.92
C ARG A 13 -5.07 10.56 -13.23
N LYS A 14 -5.98 11.14 -12.45
CA LYS A 14 -5.71 12.35 -11.65
C LYS A 14 -4.99 11.97 -10.35
N LEU A 15 -3.70 11.68 -10.47
CA LEU A 15 -2.88 11.21 -9.35
C LEU A 15 -2.25 12.37 -8.57
N GLU A 16 -2.35 12.34 -7.25
CA GLU A 16 -1.65 13.24 -6.34
C GLU A 16 -0.74 12.44 -5.43
N LYS A 17 0.46 12.95 -5.18
CA LYS A 17 1.39 12.36 -4.22
C LYS A 17 1.13 12.97 -2.84
N ASN A 18 0.84 12.13 -1.85
CA ASN A 18 0.54 12.55 -0.48
C ASN A 18 1.49 11.87 0.52
N SER A 19 1.80 12.56 1.61
CA SER A 19 2.55 12.01 2.74
C SER A 19 1.67 11.08 3.55
N LEU A 20 2.17 9.90 3.88
CA LEU A 20 1.44 8.87 4.62
C LEU A 20 1.69 9.02 6.13
N GLY A 21 1.18 10.10 6.70
CA GLY A 21 1.35 10.48 8.12
C GLY A 21 2.26 11.69 8.34
N PHE A 22 2.38 12.12 9.60
CA PHE A 22 3.27 13.20 10.05
C PHE A 22 4.60 12.56 10.51
N ASP A 23 5.73 13.08 10.02
CA ASP A 23 7.10 12.58 10.27
C ASP A 23 7.45 11.19 9.71
N SER A 24 6.69 10.65 8.75
CA SER A 24 7.12 9.49 7.96
C SER A 24 7.73 9.96 6.63
N ASP A 25 8.85 9.34 6.20
CA ASP A 25 9.39 9.49 4.84
C ASP A 25 8.60 8.64 3.81
N LEU A 26 7.33 8.33 4.12
CA LEU A 26 6.47 7.47 3.33
C LEU A 26 5.51 8.30 2.50
N TYR A 27 5.38 7.92 1.23
CA TYR A 27 4.53 8.62 0.30
C TYR A 27 3.70 7.65 -0.50
N ILE A 28 2.50 8.05 -0.88
CA ILE A 28 1.67 7.29 -1.81
C ILE A 28 1.08 8.23 -2.86
N TYR A 29 0.91 7.69 -4.06
CA TYR A 29 0.03 8.26 -5.07
C TYR A 29 -1.40 7.84 -4.76
N GLN A 30 -2.29 8.82 -4.75
CA GLN A 30 -3.73 8.65 -4.64
C GLN A 30 -4.38 9.11 -5.93
N ASP A 31 -5.45 8.43 -6.31
CA ASP A 31 -6.31 8.91 -7.38
C ASP A 31 -7.41 9.80 -6.78
N LYS A 32 -7.50 11.03 -7.27
CA LYS A 32 -8.45 12.02 -6.72
C LYS A 32 -9.90 11.69 -7.01
N GLU A 33 -10.16 10.82 -7.98
CA GLU A 33 -11.51 10.39 -8.33
C GLU A 33 -11.88 9.08 -7.62
N MET A 34 -10.90 8.28 -7.19
CA MET A 34 -11.12 6.95 -6.61
C MET A 34 -9.90 6.49 -5.78
N PHE A 35 -10.08 5.65 -4.77
CA PHE A 35 -8.95 5.08 -3.98
C PHE A 35 -8.15 6.11 -3.16
N ASN A 36 -8.86 6.96 -2.41
CA ASN A 36 -8.25 7.83 -1.40
C ASN A 36 -8.19 7.10 -0.06
N TYR A 37 -7.07 7.19 0.65
CA TYR A 37 -7.00 6.74 2.04
C TYR A 37 -7.66 7.78 2.95
N SER A 38 -8.18 7.32 4.09
CA SER A 38 -8.82 8.18 5.09
C SER A 38 -7.98 8.28 6.36
N VAL A 39 -8.43 9.12 7.30
CA VAL A 39 -7.85 9.15 8.66
C VAL A 39 -7.90 7.77 9.32
N ASP A 40 -8.91 6.95 9.02
CA ASP A 40 -9.06 5.61 9.58
C ASP A 40 -7.89 4.70 9.21
N THR A 41 -7.35 4.82 7.99
CA THR A 41 -6.16 4.06 7.57
C THR A 41 -4.96 4.37 8.47
N ILE A 42 -4.75 5.64 8.80
CA ILE A 42 -3.65 6.09 9.67
C ILE A 42 -3.89 5.63 11.11
N LEU A 43 -5.12 5.75 11.60
CA LEU A 43 -5.48 5.31 12.96
C LEU A 43 -5.34 3.80 13.11
N LEU A 44 -5.84 3.01 12.16
CA LEU A 44 -5.71 1.55 12.15
C LEU A 44 -4.24 1.14 12.08
N GLY A 45 -3.46 1.77 11.21
CA GLY A 45 -2.03 1.51 11.09
C GLY A 45 -1.25 1.77 12.38
N ASN A 46 -1.65 2.77 13.17
CA ASN A 46 -1.06 3.03 14.49
C ASN A 46 -1.57 2.06 15.56
N PHE A 47 -2.84 1.64 15.46
CA PHE A 47 -3.48 0.71 16.39
C PHE A 47 -2.89 -0.71 16.30
N ILE A 48 -2.47 -1.14 15.12
CA ILE A 48 -1.89 -2.48 14.91
C ILE A 48 -0.68 -2.68 15.82
N TYR A 49 -0.73 -3.69 16.67
CA TYR A 49 0.41 -4.11 17.49
C TYR A 49 1.31 -5.08 16.73
N LEU A 50 2.60 -4.75 16.65
CA LEU A 50 3.63 -5.61 16.03
C LEU A 50 4.68 -5.96 17.08
N ASN A 51 4.83 -7.25 17.38
CA ASN A 51 5.97 -7.75 18.15
C ASN A 51 6.97 -8.47 17.22
N SER A 52 8.15 -8.78 17.74
CA SER A 52 9.22 -9.43 16.97
C SER A 52 8.89 -10.83 16.45
N LYS A 53 7.84 -11.50 16.95
CA LYS A 53 7.42 -12.83 16.50
C LYS A 53 6.48 -12.78 15.29
N ILE A 54 5.82 -11.64 15.05
CA ILE A 54 4.93 -11.46 13.89
C ILE A 54 5.79 -11.18 12.65
N LYS A 55 5.84 -12.16 11.74
CA LYS A 55 6.66 -12.10 10.51
C LYS A 55 5.84 -12.09 9.23
N ARG A 56 4.60 -12.56 9.26
CA ARG A 56 3.72 -12.68 8.09
C ARG A 56 2.34 -12.15 8.43
N THR A 57 1.78 -11.31 7.57
CA THR A 57 0.46 -10.72 7.71
C THR A 57 -0.27 -10.74 6.37
N LEU A 58 -1.60 -10.77 6.44
CA LEU A 58 -2.48 -10.64 5.29
C LEU A 58 -3.31 -9.36 5.46
N GLU A 59 -3.31 -8.51 4.44
CA GLU A 59 -4.25 -7.41 4.30
C GLU A 59 -5.29 -7.76 3.23
N ILE A 60 -6.58 -7.66 3.57
CA ILE A 60 -7.68 -7.91 2.64
C ILE A 60 -8.33 -6.57 2.33
N GLY A 61 -8.41 -6.22 1.04
CA GLY A 61 -8.87 -4.90 0.59
C GLY A 61 -7.76 -3.85 0.66
N ALA A 62 -6.61 -4.16 0.04
CA ALA A 62 -5.40 -3.35 0.14
C ALA A 62 -5.50 -1.96 -0.54
N ASN A 63 -6.52 -1.73 -1.38
CA ASN A 63 -6.73 -0.47 -2.06
C ASN A 63 -5.45 0.01 -2.78
N ASN A 64 -4.98 1.23 -2.51
CA ASN A 64 -3.73 1.82 -3.04
C ASN A 64 -2.47 1.45 -2.23
N GLY A 65 -2.56 0.51 -1.29
CA GLY A 65 -1.44 -0.01 -0.49
C GLY A 65 -1.05 0.84 0.72
N ALA A 66 -1.80 1.87 1.08
CA ALA A 66 -1.49 2.78 2.19
C ALA A 66 -1.21 2.04 3.51
N LEU A 67 -2.13 1.17 3.96
CA LEU A 67 -1.96 0.48 5.24
C LEU A 67 -0.76 -0.48 5.21
N SER A 68 -0.66 -1.33 4.18
CA SER A 68 0.50 -2.21 3.93
C SER A 68 1.83 -1.46 4.03
N ILE A 69 1.97 -0.33 3.33
CA ILE A 69 3.19 0.47 3.30
C ILE A 69 3.52 1.00 4.70
N PHE A 70 2.52 1.56 5.38
CA PHE A 70 2.71 2.12 6.71
C PHE A 70 3.09 1.04 7.74
N VAL A 71 2.45 -0.13 7.68
CA VAL A 71 2.70 -1.25 8.61
C VAL A 71 4.07 -1.91 8.34
N ALA A 72 4.44 -2.15 7.08
CA ALA A 72 5.74 -2.73 6.72
C ALA A 72 6.91 -1.84 7.14
N ALA A 73 6.77 -0.51 7.03
CA ALA A 73 7.82 0.42 7.44
C ALA A 73 8.17 0.33 8.95
N ARG A 74 7.26 -0.18 9.78
CA ARG A 74 7.47 -0.36 11.22
C ARG A 74 8.32 -1.57 11.57
N ASN A 75 8.47 -2.55 10.66
CA ASN A 75 9.26 -3.76 10.89
C ASN A 75 9.81 -4.34 9.57
N LYS A 76 11.12 -4.22 9.36
CA LYS A 76 11.83 -4.67 8.14
C LYS A 76 11.73 -6.16 7.84
N GLU A 77 11.45 -6.99 8.85
CA GLU A 77 11.32 -8.44 8.69
C GLU A 77 9.89 -8.88 8.39
N LEU A 78 8.92 -7.96 8.41
CA LEU A 78 7.53 -8.26 8.14
C LEU A 78 7.31 -8.51 6.65
N LYS A 79 6.58 -9.57 6.32
CA LYS A 79 6.06 -9.85 4.99
C LYS A 79 4.55 -9.68 4.98
N ILE A 80 4.04 -8.92 4.02
CA ILE A 80 2.61 -8.64 3.86
C ILE A 80 2.16 -9.17 2.51
N ASP A 81 1.21 -10.09 2.51
CA ASP A 81 0.39 -10.37 1.33
C ASP A 81 -0.80 -9.42 1.40
N ALA A 82 -1.01 -8.63 0.34
CA ALA A 82 -2.05 -7.60 0.31
C ALA A 82 -2.97 -7.85 -0.88
N VAL A 83 -4.18 -8.32 -0.60
CA VAL A 83 -5.17 -8.73 -1.60
C VAL A 83 -6.08 -7.56 -1.95
N GLU A 84 -6.25 -7.29 -3.24
CA GLU A 84 -7.16 -6.27 -3.75
C GLU A 84 -7.86 -6.78 -5.01
N ILE A 85 -9.18 -6.77 -5.02
CA ILE A 85 -9.96 -7.30 -6.14
C ILE A 85 -9.97 -6.34 -7.34
N GLN A 86 -9.89 -5.03 -7.10
CA GLN A 86 -9.92 -4.03 -8.16
C GLN A 86 -8.53 -3.84 -8.79
N GLU A 87 -8.38 -4.27 -10.04
CA GLU A 87 -7.13 -4.19 -10.81
C GLU A 87 -6.50 -2.79 -10.77
N LYS A 88 -7.29 -1.74 -11.00
CA LYS A 88 -6.81 -0.34 -10.98
C LYS A 88 -6.26 0.10 -9.62
N ALA A 89 -6.79 -0.43 -8.53
CA ALA A 89 -6.30 -0.15 -7.18
C ALA A 89 -5.00 -0.91 -6.92
N ALA A 90 -4.98 -2.21 -7.27
CA ALA A 90 -3.80 -3.06 -7.16
C ALA A 90 -2.61 -2.53 -7.98
N GLU A 91 -2.83 -2.07 -9.21
CA GLU A 91 -1.79 -1.43 -10.03
C GLU A 91 -1.18 -0.20 -9.34
N LEU A 92 -2.04 0.64 -8.73
CA LEU A 92 -1.59 1.83 -8.00
C LEU A 92 -0.84 1.42 -6.71
N ALA A 93 -1.31 0.40 -6.01
CA ALA A 93 -0.62 -0.16 -4.84
C ALA A 93 0.77 -0.68 -5.20
N ILE A 94 0.94 -1.38 -6.32
CA ILE A 94 2.25 -1.85 -6.80
C ILE A 94 3.21 -0.68 -7.00
N GLU A 95 2.78 0.40 -7.67
CA GLU A 95 3.63 1.57 -7.86
C GLU A 95 3.94 2.29 -6.54
N ASN A 96 2.99 2.33 -5.60
CA ASN A 96 3.21 2.87 -4.25
C ASN A 96 4.20 2.04 -3.44
N VAL A 97 4.16 0.71 -3.54
CA VAL A 97 5.15 -0.17 -2.91
C VAL A 97 6.54 0.09 -3.49
N LYS A 98 6.67 0.21 -4.82
CA LYS A 98 7.93 0.56 -5.49
C LYS A 98 8.44 1.96 -5.11
N LEU A 99 7.54 2.93 -4.97
CA LEU A 99 7.86 4.29 -4.54
C LEU A 99 8.62 4.28 -3.21
N ASN A 100 8.17 3.45 -2.26
CA ASN A 100 8.74 3.35 -0.91
C ASN A 100 9.85 2.29 -0.75
N ASN A 101 10.26 1.60 -1.82
CA ASN A 101 11.26 0.50 -1.78
C ASN A 101 10.83 -0.68 -0.90
N LEU A 102 9.54 -1.04 -0.90
CA LEU A 102 9.01 -2.11 -0.05
C LEU A 102 8.67 -3.39 -0.83
N GLN A 103 9.14 -3.53 -2.09
CA GLN A 103 8.82 -4.70 -2.93
C GLN A 103 9.24 -6.04 -2.30
N ASP A 104 10.31 -6.04 -1.49
CA ASP A 104 10.75 -7.25 -0.81
C ASP A 104 9.86 -7.62 0.37
N GLN A 105 9.08 -6.68 0.91
CA GLN A 105 8.23 -6.86 2.09
C GLN A 105 6.75 -7.02 1.74
N ILE A 106 6.27 -6.36 0.70
CA ILE A 106 4.85 -6.31 0.35
C ILE A 106 4.62 -6.96 -1.00
N ASN A 107 3.79 -7.99 -1.01
CA ASN A 107 3.31 -8.67 -2.20
C ASN A 107 1.86 -8.26 -2.46
N ILE A 108 1.62 -7.51 -3.55
CA ILE A 108 0.27 -7.11 -3.96
C ILE A 108 -0.32 -8.22 -4.83
N ILE A 109 -1.51 -8.69 -4.47
CA ILE A 109 -2.20 -9.78 -5.14
C ILE A 109 -3.53 -9.25 -5.68
N ASN A 110 -3.66 -9.15 -7.00
CA ASN A 110 -4.92 -8.79 -7.62
C ASN A 110 -5.79 -10.02 -7.83
N GLN A 111 -6.68 -10.31 -6.88
CA GLN A 111 -7.51 -11.51 -6.90
C GLN A 111 -8.77 -11.31 -6.05
N ASP A 112 -9.85 -12.04 -6.35
CA ASP A 112 -10.94 -12.21 -5.39
C ASP A 112 -10.41 -12.98 -4.17
N PHE A 113 -10.67 -12.47 -2.97
CA PHE A 113 -10.26 -13.12 -1.72
C PHE A 113 -10.80 -14.56 -1.61
N LYS A 114 -11.97 -14.86 -2.19
CA LYS A 114 -12.55 -16.21 -2.21
C LYS A 114 -11.76 -17.21 -3.03
N GLU A 115 -10.92 -16.75 -3.95
CA GLU A 115 -10.04 -17.61 -4.74
C GLU A 115 -8.63 -17.67 -4.15
N PHE A 116 -8.29 -16.69 -3.30
CA PHE A 116 -7.03 -16.68 -2.54
C PHE A 116 -7.05 -17.66 -1.35
N TRP A 117 -8.22 -17.89 -0.74
CA TRP A 117 -8.40 -18.74 0.45
C TRP A 117 -9.49 -19.80 0.28
#